data_AF-A0A0R0APV4-F1
#
_entry.id   AF-A0A0R0APV4-F1
#
_cell.length_a   1.000
_cell.length_b   1.000
_cell.length_c   1.000
_cell.angle_alpha   90.00
_cell.angle_beta   90.00
_cell.angle_gamma   90.00
#
_symmetry.space_group_name_H-M   'P 1'
#
loop_
_entity.id
_entity.type
_entity.pdbx_description
1 polymer ?
#
loop_
_entity_poly.entity_id
_entity_poly.type
_entity_poly.pdbx_seq_one_letter_code
_entity_poly.pdbx_strand_id
1 'polypeptide(L)'
;MKRITIGLGVLLAMLAAPAAAMTFMTVDYVCPVGGERFSASTMGSGTAFGHFLDGRAYGAIQSPWPLVECPGNGFLLFREAYSQAERKALGAYVQSDDYQRLRGTETSYWRLAQLLQVIDAPAAEQAGALQRASWQASPAQYPRYVAAAAAAFARQCPDDRAVRDGQWLYCQMLLGEWERRLSRFEPARARFIRLQPQVAPLVAGQDRERVARQFAAEIAQQLQLIEAGDSRATMAVDADAPAAATAGAQPGFPDDAASAADTAASPAGTTADTAAMAADAAAEAARDAAADAAAGEGDR
;
A
#
# COMPACT_ATOMS: atom_id res chain seq x y z
N MET A 1 8.98 -75.06 -0.93
CA MET A 1 7.96 -73.99 -0.96
C MET A 1 8.56 -72.72 -0.36
N LYS A 2 9.07 -71.80 -1.19
CA LYS A 2 9.65 -70.52 -0.75
C LYS A 2 8.60 -69.44 -0.91
N ARG A 3 8.17 -68.81 0.20
CA ARG A 3 7.22 -67.71 0.21
C ARG A 3 7.95 -66.41 -0.11
N ILE A 4 7.58 -65.78 -1.22
CA ILE A 4 8.01 -64.44 -1.62
C ILE A 4 7.06 -63.46 -0.95
N THR A 5 7.55 -62.69 0.02
CA THR A 5 6.85 -61.53 0.58
C THR A 5 7.05 -60.33 -0.34
N ILE A 6 5.98 -59.88 -0.98
CA ILE A 6 5.91 -58.65 -1.77
C ILE A 6 5.75 -57.49 -0.78
N GLY A 7 6.76 -56.62 -0.70
CA GLY A 7 6.73 -55.39 0.07
C GLY A 7 5.87 -54.33 -0.63
N LEU A 8 4.83 -53.87 0.06
CA LEU A 8 3.94 -52.80 -0.36
C LEU A 8 4.67 -51.45 -0.20
N GLY A 9 5.11 -50.85 -1.30
CA GLY A 9 5.68 -49.50 -1.31
C GLY A 9 4.58 -48.46 -1.11
N VAL A 10 4.58 -47.78 0.04
CA VAL A 10 3.75 -46.60 0.30
C VAL A 10 4.37 -45.42 -0.45
N LEU A 11 3.74 -45.01 -1.56
CA LEU A 11 4.07 -43.76 -2.26
C LEU A 11 3.46 -42.61 -1.45
N LEU A 12 4.29 -41.90 -0.68
CA LEU A 12 3.90 -40.67 -0.01
C LEU A 12 3.85 -39.54 -1.04
N ALA A 13 2.66 -39.28 -1.60
CA ALA A 13 2.44 -38.11 -2.44
C ALA A 13 2.43 -36.85 -1.53
N MET A 14 3.58 -36.18 -1.44
CA MET A 14 3.63 -34.84 -0.84
C MET A 14 2.85 -33.89 -1.75
N LEU A 15 1.63 -33.51 -1.33
CA LEU A 15 0.90 -32.38 -1.88
C LEU A 15 1.75 -31.13 -1.61
N ALA A 16 2.44 -30.63 -2.64
CA ALA A 16 3.07 -29.33 -2.58
C ALA A 16 1.97 -28.28 -2.43
N ALA A 17 1.79 -27.76 -1.21
CA ALA A 17 0.96 -26.58 -1.00
C ALA A 17 1.54 -25.43 -1.85
N PRO A 18 0.71 -24.60 -2.49
CA PRO A 18 1.21 -23.43 -3.19
C PRO A 18 1.91 -22.54 -2.16
N ALA A 19 3.23 -22.44 -2.25
CA ALA A 19 3.96 -21.45 -1.49
C ALA A 19 3.56 -20.08 -2.02
N ALA A 20 2.80 -19.32 -1.23
CA ALA A 20 2.58 -17.91 -1.52
C ALA A 20 3.91 -17.20 -1.29
N ALA A 21 4.70 -17.13 -2.35
CA ALA A 21 6.05 -16.56 -2.34
C ALA A 21 6.03 -15.26 -3.13
N MET A 22 6.55 -14.19 -2.51
CA MET A 22 6.97 -13.01 -3.26
C MET A 22 8.08 -13.41 -4.23
N THR A 23 8.00 -12.92 -5.46
CA THR A 23 9.03 -13.19 -6.48
C THR A 23 9.85 -11.95 -6.75
N PHE A 24 11.14 -12.15 -7.03
CA PHE A 24 12.04 -11.12 -7.52
C PHE A 24 12.61 -11.55 -8.86
N MET A 25 12.80 -10.58 -9.75
CA MET A 25 13.44 -10.76 -11.04
C MET A 25 14.48 -9.69 -11.26
N THR A 26 15.57 -10.05 -11.92
CA THR A 26 16.57 -9.08 -12.37
C THR A 26 16.11 -8.47 -13.68
N VAL A 27 15.99 -7.15 -13.72
CA VAL A 27 15.58 -6.40 -14.91
C VAL A 27 16.68 -5.40 -15.27
N ASP A 28 16.93 -5.25 -16.57
CA ASP A 28 17.83 -4.24 -17.11
C ASP A 28 17.08 -2.92 -17.33
N TYR A 29 17.66 -1.84 -16.82
CA TYR A 29 17.11 -0.49 -16.89
C TYR A 29 18.07 0.46 -17.60
N VAL A 30 17.50 1.55 -18.13
CA VAL A 30 18.24 2.73 -18.56
C VAL A 30 17.74 3.91 -17.74
N CYS A 31 18.63 4.61 -17.04
CA CYS A 31 18.23 5.74 -16.21
C CYS A 31 17.70 6.90 -17.07
N PRO A 32 16.47 7.41 -16.84
CA PRO A 32 15.91 8.50 -17.65
C PRO A 32 16.63 9.85 -17.51
N VAL A 33 17.36 10.05 -16.41
CA VAL A 33 18.01 11.33 -16.05
C VAL A 33 19.51 11.36 -16.39
N GLY A 34 20.16 10.21 -16.59
CA GLY A 34 21.60 10.13 -16.90
C GLY A 34 21.98 9.20 -18.05
N GLY A 35 21.05 8.36 -18.51
CA GLY A 35 21.28 7.42 -19.61
C GLY A 35 22.11 6.19 -19.24
N GLU A 36 22.54 6.05 -17.98
CA GLU A 36 23.30 4.88 -17.55
C GLU A 36 22.45 3.60 -17.65
N ARG A 37 23.08 2.51 -18.09
CA ARG A 37 22.48 1.17 -18.10
C ARG A 37 22.87 0.43 -16.84
N PHE A 38 21.92 -0.23 -16.20
CA PHE A 38 22.16 -1.01 -14.99
C PHE A 38 21.11 -2.12 -14.85
N SER A 39 21.42 -3.14 -14.06
CA SER A 39 20.47 -4.19 -13.70
C SER A 39 20.08 -4.04 -12.23
N ALA A 40 18.81 -4.27 -11.91
CA ALA A 40 18.32 -4.24 -10.54
C ALA A 40 17.36 -5.41 -10.27
N SER A 41 17.33 -5.85 -9.01
CA SER A 41 16.32 -6.80 -8.54
C SER A 41 15.02 -6.06 -8.28
N THR A 42 13.97 -6.46 -8.98
CA THR A 42 12.64 -5.87 -8.91
C THR A 42 11.66 -6.93 -8.43
N MET A 43 10.73 -6.55 -7.55
CA MET A 43 9.65 -7.44 -7.17
C MET A 43 8.83 -7.74 -8.44
N GLY A 44 8.64 -9.02 -8.77
CA GLY A 44 7.88 -9.45 -9.94
C GLY A 44 6.40 -9.68 -9.59
N SER A 45 6.16 -10.18 -8.39
CA SER A 45 4.83 -10.40 -7.84
C SER A 45 4.88 -10.46 -6.30
N GLY A 46 3.75 -10.16 -5.69
CA GLY A 46 3.50 -10.38 -4.28
C GLY A 46 2.04 -10.70 -4.04
N THR A 47 1.74 -11.25 -2.87
CA THR A 47 0.36 -11.56 -2.45
C THR A 47 0.09 -10.92 -1.10
N ALA A 48 -0.96 -10.10 -1.03
CA ALA A 48 -1.47 -9.56 0.22
C ALA A 48 -2.54 -10.51 0.78
N PHE A 49 -2.54 -10.68 2.10
CA PHE A 49 -3.57 -11.42 2.84
C PHE A 49 -4.35 -10.50 3.79
N GLY A 50 -4.00 -9.22 3.83
CA GLY A 50 -4.59 -8.23 4.71
C GLY A 50 -3.85 -6.91 4.58
N HIS A 51 -4.17 -5.98 5.48
CA HIS A 51 -3.55 -4.68 5.51
C HIS A 51 -3.51 -4.10 6.93
N PHE A 52 -2.62 -3.14 7.16
CA PHE A 52 -2.64 -2.28 8.34
C PHE A 52 -3.71 -1.20 8.17
N LEU A 53 -4.16 -0.63 9.29
CA LEU A 53 -5.18 0.45 9.31
C LEU A 53 -4.78 1.72 8.54
N ASP A 54 -3.50 1.86 8.15
CA ASP A 54 -2.99 2.94 7.28
C ASP A 54 -2.92 2.55 5.79
N GLY A 55 -3.52 1.41 5.43
CA GLY A 55 -3.58 0.86 4.07
C GLY A 55 -2.34 0.08 3.63
N ARG A 56 -1.31 -0.07 4.49
CA ARG A 56 -0.13 -0.85 4.13
C ARG A 56 -0.48 -2.33 3.99
N ALA A 57 -0.26 -2.92 2.82
CA ALA A 57 -0.53 -4.34 2.62
C ALA A 57 0.37 -5.23 3.50
N TYR A 58 -0.18 -6.37 3.90
CA TYR A 58 0.49 -7.39 4.69
C TYR A 58 0.36 -8.74 3.99
N GLY A 59 1.47 -9.47 3.89
CA GLY A 59 1.50 -10.81 3.32
C GLY A 59 2.86 -11.15 2.71
N ALA A 60 2.88 -12.06 1.75
CA ALA A 60 4.04 -12.38 0.93
C ALA A 60 4.26 -11.29 -0.13
N ILE A 61 4.46 -10.05 0.34
CA ILE A 61 4.62 -8.85 -0.48
C ILE A 61 5.47 -7.82 0.28
N GLN A 62 6.35 -7.13 -0.43
CA GLN A 62 7.05 -5.98 0.14
C GLN A 62 6.17 -4.73 0.02
N SER A 63 5.85 -4.12 1.17
CA SER A 63 4.97 -2.95 1.23
C SER A 63 5.68 -1.75 1.89
N PRO A 64 5.84 -0.61 1.20
CA PRO A 64 5.40 -0.35 -0.18
C PRO A 64 6.23 -1.10 -1.22
N TRP A 65 5.72 -1.15 -2.45
CA TRP A 65 6.43 -1.74 -3.59
C TRP A 65 7.83 -1.10 -3.77
N PRO A 66 8.91 -1.88 -3.86
CA PRO A 66 10.25 -1.32 -3.98
C PRO A 66 10.41 -0.46 -5.23
N LEU A 67 10.90 0.77 -5.05
CA LEU A 67 11.28 1.63 -6.17
C LEU A 67 12.72 1.34 -6.59
N VAL A 68 12.94 1.22 -7.89
CA VAL A 68 14.28 1.08 -8.47
C VAL A 68 14.97 2.44 -8.46
N GLU A 69 16.23 2.49 -8.03
CA GLU A 69 17.05 3.71 -8.00
C GLU A 69 18.18 3.63 -9.04
N CYS A 70 18.35 4.69 -9.83
CA CYS A 70 19.51 4.86 -10.69
C CYS A 70 20.80 4.96 -9.85
N PRO A 71 21.82 4.12 -10.08
CA PRO A 71 23.00 4.08 -9.22
C PRO A 71 23.82 5.37 -9.25
N GLY A 72 23.92 6.03 -10.41
CA GLY A 72 24.74 7.23 -10.57
C GLY A 72 24.16 8.44 -9.85
N ASN A 73 22.95 8.83 -10.21
CA ASN A 73 22.35 10.10 -9.77
C ASN A 73 21.29 9.94 -8.66
N GLY A 74 20.86 8.71 -8.35
CA GLY A 74 19.86 8.43 -7.32
C GLY A 74 18.42 8.73 -7.72
N PHE A 75 18.14 8.94 -9.02
CA PHE A 75 16.78 9.10 -9.53
C PHE A 75 15.96 7.82 -9.31
N LEU A 76 14.72 7.96 -8.83
CA LEU A 76 13.82 6.84 -8.63
C LEU A 76 13.00 6.60 -9.89
N LEU A 77 12.90 5.34 -10.32
CA LEU A 77 12.06 4.94 -11.44
C LEU A 77 10.65 4.68 -10.90
N PHE A 78 9.71 5.57 -11.24
CA PHE A 78 8.32 5.50 -10.76
C PHE A 78 7.26 5.54 -11.87
N ARG A 79 7.69 5.71 -13.12
CA ARG A 79 6.89 5.66 -14.35
C ARG A 79 7.68 4.93 -15.43
N GLU A 80 6.96 4.35 -16.38
CA GLU A 80 7.55 3.70 -17.54
C GLU A 80 8.13 4.70 -18.53
N ALA A 81 7.45 5.84 -18.72
CA ALA A 81 7.84 6.88 -19.64
C ALA A 81 7.74 8.26 -18.99
N TYR A 82 8.51 9.19 -19.54
CA TYR A 82 8.56 10.59 -19.15
C TYR A 82 8.53 11.44 -20.41
N SER A 83 7.85 12.57 -20.39
CA SER A 83 7.97 13.61 -21.41
C SER A 83 9.36 14.25 -21.37
N GLN A 84 9.72 14.97 -22.44
CA GLN A 84 10.99 15.70 -22.48
C GLN A 84 11.04 16.81 -21.40
N ALA A 85 9.91 17.46 -21.14
CA ALA A 85 9.79 18.50 -20.10
C ALA A 85 10.01 17.92 -18.70
N GLU A 86 9.36 16.79 -18.38
CA GLU A 86 9.56 16.08 -17.10
C GLU A 86 11.02 15.66 -16.94
N ARG A 87 11.63 15.02 -17.96
CA ARG A 87 13.04 14.61 -17.87
C ARG A 87 13.98 15.79 -17.58
N LYS A 88 13.73 16.94 -18.20
CA LYS A 88 14.53 18.15 -17.96
C LYS A 88 14.34 18.67 -16.53
N ALA A 89 13.10 18.78 -16.06
CA ALA A 89 12.80 19.28 -14.71
C ALA A 89 13.33 18.33 -13.63
N LEU A 90 13.05 17.03 -13.75
CA LEU A 90 13.55 15.99 -12.86
C LEU A 90 15.07 15.92 -12.89
N GLY A 91 15.69 16.03 -14.07
CA GLY A 91 17.14 16.00 -14.18
C GLY A 91 17.81 17.17 -13.48
N ALA A 92 17.28 18.38 -13.63
CA ALA A 92 17.77 19.55 -12.90
C ALA A 92 17.61 19.37 -11.38
N TYR A 93 16.48 18.85 -10.92
CA TYR A 93 16.24 18.65 -9.48
C TYR A 93 17.11 17.54 -8.89
N VAL A 94 17.24 16.39 -9.57
CA VAL A 94 18.06 15.27 -9.10
C VAL A 94 19.52 15.66 -8.95
N GLN A 95 20.03 16.53 -9.82
CA GLN A 95 21.42 17.03 -9.75
C GLN A 95 21.62 18.12 -8.68
N SER A 96 20.56 18.61 -8.05
CA SER A 96 20.66 19.64 -7.01
C SER A 96 21.21 19.08 -5.69
N ASP A 97 21.88 19.94 -4.92
CA ASP A 97 22.36 19.63 -3.57
C ASP A 97 21.22 19.20 -2.63
N ASP A 98 20.02 19.76 -2.85
CA ASP A 98 18.83 19.42 -2.08
C ASP A 98 18.43 17.95 -2.27
N TYR A 99 18.33 17.49 -3.52
CA TYR A 99 17.99 16.09 -3.78
C TYR A 99 19.08 15.13 -3.31
N GLN A 100 20.36 15.47 -3.52
CA GLN A 100 21.46 14.62 -3.07
C GLN A 100 21.53 14.52 -1.54
N ARG A 101 21.18 15.59 -0.81
CA ARG A 101 21.01 15.53 0.65
C ARG A 101 19.86 14.60 1.04
N LEU A 102 18.71 14.70 0.37
CA LEU A 102 17.57 13.81 0.63
C LEU A 102 17.93 12.34 0.35
N ARG A 103 18.71 12.06 -0.70
CA ARG A 103 19.18 10.70 -1.04
C ARG A 103 19.89 10.01 0.12
N GLY A 104 20.70 10.75 0.88
CA GLY A 104 21.44 10.21 2.03
C GLY A 104 20.65 10.16 3.34
N THR A 105 19.48 10.79 3.43
CA THR A 105 18.78 11.01 4.72
C THR A 105 17.32 10.56 4.73
N GLU A 106 16.68 10.42 3.58
CA GLU A 106 15.25 10.17 3.46
C GLU A 106 14.93 8.89 2.66
N THR A 107 13.76 8.34 2.95
CA THR A 107 13.26 7.11 2.32
C THR A 107 12.86 7.32 0.86
N SER A 108 12.79 6.23 0.09
CA SER A 108 12.52 6.31 -1.35
C SER A 108 11.16 6.94 -1.66
N TYR A 109 10.09 6.62 -0.93
CA TYR A 109 8.78 7.23 -1.20
C TYR A 109 8.68 8.69 -0.75
N TRP A 110 9.47 9.12 0.23
CA TRP A 110 9.57 10.54 0.56
C TRP A 110 10.23 11.32 -0.58
N ARG A 111 11.33 10.79 -1.11
CA ARG A 111 11.98 11.36 -2.31
C ARG A 111 11.08 11.33 -3.54
N LEU A 112 10.29 10.28 -3.72
CA LEU A 112 9.29 10.21 -4.78
C LEU A 112 8.27 11.36 -4.66
N ALA A 113 7.76 11.65 -3.45
CA ALA A 113 6.84 12.76 -3.26
C ALA A 113 7.46 14.11 -3.70
N GLN A 114 8.76 14.31 -3.48
CA GLN A 114 9.47 15.49 -3.98
C GLN A 114 9.60 15.51 -5.51
N LEU A 115 9.91 14.37 -6.13
CA LEU A 115 9.99 14.27 -7.59
C LEU A 115 8.62 14.57 -8.24
N LEU A 116 7.53 14.08 -7.64
CA LEU A 116 6.18 14.34 -8.11
C LEU A 116 5.79 15.82 -7.98
N GLN A 117 6.26 16.52 -6.95
CA GLN A 117 6.06 17.97 -6.82
C GLN A 117 6.78 18.76 -7.91
N VAL A 118 8.00 18.36 -8.28
CA VAL A 118 8.81 19.05 -9.31
C VAL A 118 8.15 19.06 -10.68
N ILE A 119 7.41 18.00 -10.99
CA ILE A 119 6.68 17.87 -12.27
C ILE A 119 5.21 18.23 -12.16
N ASP A 120 4.77 18.78 -11.02
CA ASP A 120 3.37 19.12 -10.75
C ASP A 120 2.41 17.95 -11.02
N ALA A 121 2.80 16.74 -10.59
CA ALA A 121 1.98 15.55 -10.75
C ALA A 121 0.62 15.71 -10.02
N PRO A 122 -0.44 15.00 -10.44
CA PRO A 122 -1.74 15.07 -9.80
C PRO A 122 -1.66 14.94 -8.27
N ALA A 123 -2.45 15.74 -7.55
CA ALA A 123 -2.39 15.79 -6.08
C ALA A 123 -2.59 14.41 -5.44
N ALA A 124 -3.44 13.56 -6.01
CA ALA A 124 -3.68 12.19 -5.57
C ALA A 124 -2.40 11.34 -5.61
N GLU A 125 -1.60 11.45 -6.67
CA GLU A 125 -0.32 10.73 -6.77
C GLU A 125 0.67 11.21 -5.71
N GLN A 126 0.77 12.52 -5.51
CA GLN A 126 1.64 13.10 -4.48
C GLN A 126 1.26 12.62 -3.08
N ALA A 127 -0.04 12.59 -2.76
CA ALA A 127 -0.51 12.12 -1.47
C ALA A 127 -0.30 10.61 -1.28
N GLY A 128 -0.55 9.81 -2.32
CA GLY A 128 -0.26 8.37 -2.29
C GLY A 128 1.22 8.07 -2.04
N ALA A 129 2.14 8.87 -2.63
CA ALA A 129 3.56 8.76 -2.33
C ALA A 129 3.88 9.09 -0.86
N LEU A 130 3.26 10.13 -0.29
CA LEU A 130 3.43 10.50 1.11
C LEU A 130 2.85 9.46 2.09
N GLN A 131 1.69 8.86 1.77
CA GLN A 131 1.16 7.73 2.53
C GLN A 131 2.16 6.58 2.56
N ARG A 132 2.68 6.17 1.40
CA ARG A 132 3.68 5.10 1.31
C ARG A 132 5.02 5.47 1.96
N ALA A 133 5.38 6.75 1.97
CA ALA A 133 6.54 7.22 2.72
C ALA A 133 6.38 6.90 4.21
N SER A 134 5.18 7.13 4.78
CA SER A 134 4.89 6.86 6.20
C SER A 134 5.10 5.39 6.59
N TRP A 135 4.94 4.46 5.64
CA TRP A 135 5.17 3.02 5.83
C TRP A 135 6.66 2.66 5.93
N GLN A 136 7.54 3.46 5.32
CA GLN A 136 9.00 3.28 5.36
C GLN A 136 9.66 4.06 6.51
N ALA A 137 8.92 4.95 7.18
CA ALA A 137 9.48 5.89 8.12
C ALA A 137 10.05 5.19 9.36
N SER A 138 11.24 5.61 9.79
CA SER A 138 11.71 5.33 11.14
C SER A 138 10.83 6.04 12.19
N PRO A 139 10.90 5.66 13.48
CA PRO A 139 10.18 6.36 14.54
C PRO A 139 10.46 7.87 14.58
N ALA A 140 11.68 8.30 14.24
CA ALA A 140 12.05 9.72 14.19
C ALA A 140 11.44 10.46 12.98
N GLN A 141 11.29 9.78 11.83
CA GLN A 141 10.71 10.37 10.61
C GLN A 141 9.18 10.36 10.63
N TYR A 142 8.58 9.37 11.30
CA TYR A 142 7.15 9.06 11.21
C TYR A 142 6.24 10.26 11.47
N PRO A 143 6.42 11.08 12.54
CA PRO A 143 5.54 12.21 12.80
C PRO A 143 5.50 13.24 11.65
N ARG A 144 6.67 13.54 11.06
CA ARG A 144 6.77 14.47 9.93
C ARG A 144 6.14 13.89 8.67
N TYR A 145 6.40 12.61 8.40
CA TYR A 145 5.88 11.95 7.22
C TYR A 145 4.35 11.86 7.23
N VAL A 146 3.79 11.46 8.38
CA VAL A 146 2.33 11.43 8.57
C VAL A 146 1.73 12.82 8.51
N ALA A 147 2.36 13.84 9.11
CA ALA A 147 1.85 15.21 9.02
C ALA A 147 1.75 15.68 7.56
N ALA A 148 2.76 15.35 6.73
CA ALA A 148 2.74 15.67 5.30
C ALA A 148 1.64 14.88 4.55
N ALA A 149 1.52 13.58 4.81
CA ALA A 149 0.47 12.74 4.22
C ALA A 149 -0.93 13.23 4.60
N ALA A 150 -1.18 13.45 5.90
CA ALA A 150 -2.45 13.95 6.41
C ALA A 150 -2.81 15.32 5.80
N ALA A 151 -1.86 16.24 5.68
CA ALA A 151 -2.11 17.53 5.03
C ALA A 151 -2.46 17.37 3.54
N ALA A 152 -1.81 16.45 2.83
CA ALA A 152 -2.10 16.19 1.41
C ALA A 152 -3.49 15.55 1.22
N PHE A 153 -3.86 14.59 2.06
CA PHE A 153 -5.18 13.95 2.02
C PHE A 153 -6.31 14.90 2.46
N ALA A 154 -6.11 15.70 3.50
CA ALA A 154 -7.11 16.67 3.97
C ALA A 154 -7.45 17.71 2.89
N ARG A 155 -6.50 18.08 2.02
CA ARG A 155 -6.77 18.96 0.87
C ARG A 155 -7.64 18.29 -0.20
N GLN A 156 -7.50 16.98 -0.41
CA GLN A 156 -8.27 16.25 -1.42
C GLN A 156 -9.67 15.88 -0.94
N CYS A 157 -9.78 15.59 0.35
CA CYS A 157 -10.96 15.05 0.99
C CYS A 157 -11.29 15.85 2.26
N PRO A 158 -11.60 17.15 2.14
CA PRO A 158 -11.87 17.98 3.30
C PRO A 158 -13.12 17.49 4.05
N ASP A 159 -13.17 17.76 5.36
CA ASP A 159 -14.25 17.29 6.24
C ASP A 159 -15.64 17.83 5.83
N ASP A 160 -15.69 19.04 5.26
CA ASP A 160 -16.89 19.76 4.83
C ASP A 160 -17.25 19.54 3.35
N ARG A 161 -16.61 18.56 2.68
CA ARG A 161 -16.90 18.23 1.28
C ARG A 161 -18.40 17.96 1.07
N ALA A 162 -18.98 18.65 0.09
CA ALA A 162 -20.40 18.59 -0.23
C ALA A 162 -20.83 17.25 -0.82
N VAL A 163 -20.03 16.68 -1.73
CA VAL A 163 -20.25 15.37 -2.33
C VAL A 163 -19.29 14.37 -1.73
N ARG A 164 -19.83 13.38 -1.03
CA ARG A 164 -19.09 12.33 -0.32
C ARG A 164 -19.35 11.00 -1.02
N ASP A 165 -18.28 10.27 -1.26
CA ASP A 165 -18.26 8.95 -1.90
C ASP A 165 -17.33 8.01 -1.12
N GLY A 166 -17.09 6.81 -1.66
CA GLY A 166 -16.17 5.84 -1.08
C GLY A 166 -14.72 6.37 -0.97
N GLN A 167 -14.29 7.24 -1.90
CA GLN A 167 -12.95 7.84 -1.84
C GLN A 167 -12.84 8.81 -0.66
N TRP A 168 -13.87 9.64 -0.43
CA TRP A 168 -13.93 10.49 0.75
C TRP A 168 -13.94 9.66 2.04
N LEU A 169 -14.70 8.57 2.08
CA LEU A 169 -14.70 7.66 3.23
C LEU A 169 -13.29 7.11 3.51
N TYR A 170 -12.61 6.60 2.49
CA TYR A 170 -11.26 6.06 2.61
C TYR A 170 -10.25 7.12 3.11
N CYS A 171 -10.28 8.33 2.54
CA CYS A 171 -9.50 9.47 3.01
C CYS A 171 -9.71 9.73 4.52
N GLN A 172 -10.97 9.73 4.95
CA GLN A 172 -11.33 10.02 6.34
C GLN A 172 -10.92 8.90 7.30
N MET A 173 -10.95 7.64 6.85
CA MET A 173 -10.39 6.50 7.60
C MET A 173 -8.89 6.69 7.86
N LEU A 174 -8.12 7.03 6.82
CA LEU A 174 -6.67 7.28 6.95
C LEU A 174 -6.35 8.47 7.85
N LEU A 175 -7.10 9.57 7.71
CA LEU A 175 -6.93 10.75 8.57
C LEU A 175 -7.18 10.41 10.05
N GLY A 176 -8.19 9.59 10.36
CA GLY A 176 -8.47 9.14 11.72
C GLY A 176 -7.39 8.20 12.27
N GLU A 177 -6.89 7.28 11.44
CA GLU A 177 -5.76 6.41 11.80
C GLU A 177 -4.52 7.23 12.12
N TRP A 178 -4.19 8.23 11.31
CA TRP A 178 -3.05 9.10 11.54
C TRP A 178 -3.21 9.98 12.77
N GLU A 179 -4.41 10.48 13.05
CA GLU A 179 -4.71 11.15 14.31
C GLU A 179 -4.43 10.22 15.49
N ARG A 180 -4.92 8.98 15.46
CA ARG A 180 -4.65 7.97 16.50
C ARG A 180 -3.16 7.66 16.65
N ARG A 181 -2.46 7.43 15.54
CA ARG A 181 -1.02 7.10 15.53
C ARG A 181 -0.12 8.26 15.95
N LEU A 182 -0.62 9.49 15.90
CA LEU A 182 0.01 10.68 16.49
C LEU A 182 -0.47 10.96 17.92
N SER A 183 -1.16 10.00 18.56
CA SER A 183 -1.74 10.13 19.90
C SER A 183 -2.75 11.28 20.05
N ARG A 184 -3.35 11.73 18.94
CA ARG A 184 -4.45 12.71 18.90
C ARG A 184 -5.78 11.97 19.01
N PHE A 185 -5.98 11.32 20.16
CA PHE A 185 -7.08 10.39 20.39
C PHE A 185 -8.47 11.04 20.30
N GLU A 186 -8.65 12.25 20.84
CA GLU A 186 -9.94 12.93 20.82
C GLU A 186 -10.40 13.31 19.39
N PRO A 187 -9.57 13.96 18.55
CA PRO A 187 -9.90 14.16 17.13
C PRO A 187 -10.21 12.85 16.40
N ALA A 188 -9.39 11.81 16.60
CA ALA A 188 -9.60 10.50 15.97
C ALA A 188 -10.95 9.90 16.37
N ARG A 189 -11.29 9.94 17.67
CA ARG A 189 -12.56 9.45 18.21
C ARG A 189 -13.74 10.16 17.57
N ALA A 190 -13.71 11.50 17.55
CA ALA A 190 -14.76 12.32 16.98
C ALA A 190 -14.96 12.00 15.48
N ARG A 191 -13.86 11.80 14.75
CA ARG A 191 -13.91 11.42 13.33
C ARG A 191 -14.57 10.05 13.13
N PHE A 192 -14.14 9.03 13.85
CA PHE A 192 -14.67 7.67 13.69
C PHE A 192 -16.13 7.54 14.13
N ILE A 193 -16.54 8.20 15.22
CA ILE A 193 -17.96 8.27 15.64
C ILE A 193 -18.82 8.91 14.53
N ARG A 194 -18.33 9.99 13.92
CA ARG A 194 -19.02 10.67 12.83
C ARG A 194 -19.10 9.82 11.56
N LEU A 195 -18.06 9.05 11.25
CA LEU A 195 -18.00 8.21 10.04
C LEU A 195 -18.88 6.98 10.14
N GLN A 196 -19.00 6.36 11.32
CA GLN A 196 -19.72 5.09 11.51
C GLN A 196 -21.12 5.04 10.85
N PRO A 197 -22.03 6.00 11.06
CA PRO A 197 -23.35 5.96 10.42
C PRO A 197 -23.33 6.27 8.92
N GLN A 198 -22.22 6.77 8.38
CA GLN A 198 -22.08 7.15 6.97
C GLN A 198 -21.50 6.04 6.09
N VAL A 199 -21.00 4.94 6.66
CA VAL A 199 -20.34 3.87 5.88
C VAL A 199 -21.29 3.27 4.83
N ALA A 200 -22.42 2.71 5.26
CA ALA A 200 -23.36 2.03 4.37
C ALA A 200 -23.83 2.88 3.17
N PRO A 201 -24.21 4.18 3.33
CA PRO A 201 -24.62 5.00 2.19
C PRO A 201 -23.47 5.44 1.26
N LEU A 202 -22.21 5.43 1.72
CA LEU A 202 -21.06 5.87 0.93
C LEU A 202 -20.40 4.75 0.11
N VAL A 203 -20.71 3.49 0.43
CA VAL A 203 -20.17 2.34 -0.27
C VAL A 203 -21.10 1.95 -1.43
N ALA A 204 -20.53 1.85 -2.63
CA ALA A 204 -21.24 1.49 -3.87
C ALA A 204 -20.67 0.20 -4.49
N GLY A 205 -21.35 -0.34 -5.50
CA GLY A 205 -20.92 -1.52 -6.25
C GLY A 205 -21.56 -2.84 -5.78
N GLN A 206 -21.22 -3.93 -6.49
CA GLN A 206 -21.80 -5.26 -6.25
C GLN A 206 -21.45 -5.82 -4.86
N ASP A 207 -20.29 -5.43 -4.32
CA ASP A 207 -19.77 -5.91 -3.04
C ASP A 207 -20.06 -4.96 -1.86
N ARG A 208 -21.00 -4.03 -2.04
CA ARG A 208 -21.22 -2.93 -1.07
C ARG A 208 -21.47 -3.40 0.36
N GLU A 209 -22.19 -4.50 0.55
CA GLU A 209 -22.50 -5.01 1.88
C GLU A 209 -21.24 -5.56 2.57
N ARG A 210 -20.39 -6.26 1.80
CA ARG A 210 -19.11 -6.77 2.27
C ARG A 210 -18.18 -5.63 2.66
N VAL A 211 -17.98 -4.69 1.75
CA VAL A 211 -17.11 -3.52 1.99
C VAL A 211 -17.63 -2.64 3.14
N ALA A 212 -18.94 -2.45 3.27
CA ALA A 212 -19.52 -1.71 4.38
C ALA A 212 -19.31 -2.41 5.74
N ARG A 213 -19.42 -3.75 5.79
CA ARG A 213 -19.09 -4.51 7.01
C ARG A 213 -17.62 -4.36 7.38
N GLN A 214 -16.72 -4.46 6.41
CA GLN A 214 -15.28 -4.30 6.64
C GLN A 214 -14.96 -2.93 7.24
N PHE A 215 -15.42 -1.84 6.62
CA PHE A 215 -15.22 -0.49 7.16
C PHE A 215 -15.85 -0.30 8.55
N ALA A 216 -17.05 -0.84 8.78
CA ALA A 216 -17.69 -0.76 10.09
C ALA A 216 -16.88 -1.49 11.19
N ALA A 217 -16.29 -2.65 10.85
CA ALA A 217 -15.44 -3.41 11.76
C ALA A 217 -14.12 -2.68 12.06
N GLU A 218 -13.48 -2.10 11.05
CA GLU A 218 -12.28 -1.27 11.24
C GLU A 218 -12.56 -0.03 12.08
N ILE A 219 -13.69 0.67 11.86
CA ILE A 219 -14.10 1.79 12.71
C ILE A 219 -14.27 1.34 14.16
N ALA A 220 -14.89 0.19 14.40
CA ALA A 220 -15.04 -0.36 15.74
C ALA A 220 -13.67 -0.69 16.37
N GLN A 221 -12.76 -1.30 15.61
CA GLN A 221 -11.39 -1.57 16.04
C GLN A 221 -10.64 -0.28 16.40
N GLN A 222 -10.75 0.75 15.57
CA GLN A 222 -10.14 2.06 15.81
C GLN A 222 -10.63 2.68 17.12
N LEU A 223 -11.94 2.67 17.36
CA LEU A 223 -12.52 3.19 18.60
C LEU A 223 -12.04 2.42 19.85
N GLN A 224 -11.83 1.10 19.75
CA GLN A 224 -11.24 0.30 20.83
C GLN A 224 -9.77 0.66 21.09
N LEU A 225 -8.97 0.81 20.04
CA LEU A 225 -7.56 1.21 20.17
C LEU A 225 -7.43 2.61 20.77
N ILE A 226 -8.32 3.52 20.39
CA ILE A 226 -8.38 4.88 20.95
C ILE A 226 -8.73 4.86 22.43
N GLU A 227 -9.71 4.04 22.85
CA GLU A 227 -10.07 3.88 24.26
C GLU A 227 -8.90 3.32 25.09
N ALA A 228 -8.11 2.43 24.50
CA ALA A 228 -6.90 1.87 25.11
C ALA A 228 -5.69 2.82 25.08
N GLY A 229 -5.79 3.99 24.42
CA GLY A 229 -4.65 4.89 24.23
C GLY A 229 -3.53 4.30 23.35
N ASP A 230 -3.86 3.37 22.45
CA ASP A 230 -2.88 2.69 21.60
C ASP A 230 -2.63 3.49 20.31
N SER A 231 -1.39 3.93 20.10
CA SER A 231 -0.92 4.65 18.90
C SER A 231 0.00 3.81 17.99
N ARG A 232 0.17 2.51 18.30
CA ARG A 232 1.00 1.60 17.49
C ARG A 232 0.33 1.34 16.14
N ALA A 233 1.17 0.94 15.18
CA ALA A 233 0.69 0.40 13.92
C ALA A 233 -0.07 -0.90 14.18
N THR A 234 -1.26 -1.05 13.61
CA THR A 234 -2.15 -2.18 13.89
C THR A 234 -2.68 -2.75 12.60
N MET A 235 -2.68 -4.09 12.51
CA MET A 235 -3.33 -4.83 11.43
C MET A 235 -4.84 -4.61 11.49
N ALA A 236 -5.46 -4.31 10.35
CA ALA A 236 -6.91 -4.22 10.24
C ALA A 236 -7.53 -5.59 10.54
N VAL A 237 -8.67 -5.58 11.23
CA VAL A 237 -9.51 -6.78 11.40
C VAL A 237 -9.99 -7.25 10.03
N ASP A 238 -10.05 -8.56 9.80
CA ASP A 238 -10.75 -9.12 8.64
C ASP A 238 -12.18 -9.48 9.07
N ALA A 239 -13.16 -8.68 8.61
CA ALA A 239 -14.57 -8.83 8.99
C ALA A 239 -15.25 -10.02 8.28
N ASP A 240 -14.65 -10.53 7.21
CA ASP A 240 -15.18 -11.63 6.43
C ASP A 240 -14.34 -12.92 6.61
N ALA A 241 -13.32 -12.89 7.47
CA ALA A 241 -12.59 -14.09 7.87
C ALA A 241 -13.58 -15.14 8.40
N PRO A 242 -13.47 -16.41 7.93
CA PRO A 242 -14.28 -17.48 8.50
C PRO A 242 -14.00 -17.53 10.01
N ALA A 243 -15.06 -17.61 10.82
CA ALA A 243 -14.94 -17.66 12.27
C ALA A 243 -14.03 -18.84 12.68
N ALA A 244 -12.75 -18.57 12.91
CA ALA A 244 -11.83 -19.55 13.41
C ALA A 244 -12.29 -19.91 14.83
N ALA A 245 -12.42 -21.21 15.09
CA ALA A 245 -12.68 -21.76 16.41
C ALA A 245 -11.78 -21.06 17.43
N THR A 246 -12.41 -20.42 18.42
CA THR A 246 -11.78 -19.74 19.55
C THR A 246 -10.64 -20.59 20.14
N ALA A 247 -9.40 -20.22 19.88
CA ALA A 247 -8.25 -20.59 20.69
C ALA A 247 -7.12 -19.59 20.43
N GLY A 248 -6.65 -18.96 21.49
CA GLY A 248 -5.84 -17.75 21.43
C GLY A 248 -4.46 -17.91 20.80
N ALA A 249 -4.06 -16.87 20.10
CA ALA A 249 -2.66 -16.49 19.98
C ALA A 249 -2.62 -14.96 19.92
N GLN A 250 -2.24 -14.32 21.02
CA GLN A 250 -1.74 -12.94 20.92
C GLN A 250 -0.41 -13.01 20.15
N PRO A 251 -0.20 -12.21 19.09
CA PRO A 251 1.12 -12.13 18.49
C PRO A 251 2.01 -11.29 19.39
N GLY A 252 2.70 -11.94 20.34
CA GLY A 252 3.99 -11.47 20.80
C GLY A 252 4.97 -11.58 19.64
N PHE A 253 5.90 -10.63 19.51
CA PHE A 253 7.01 -10.72 18.56
C PHE A 253 7.86 -11.96 18.88
N PRO A 254 8.25 -12.75 17.86
CA PRO A 254 9.52 -13.45 17.92
C PRO A 254 10.34 -13.25 16.63
N ASP A 255 11.63 -13.03 16.84
CA ASP A 255 12.66 -13.25 15.84
C ASP A 255 12.60 -14.69 15.29
N ASP A 256 12.85 -14.80 13.99
CA ASP A 256 13.19 -15.99 13.19
C ASP A 256 12.35 -17.29 13.31
N ALA A 257 11.62 -17.55 12.21
CA ALA A 257 11.29 -18.83 11.57
C ALA A 257 11.01 -20.09 12.43
N ALA A 258 9.74 -20.52 12.46
CA ALA A 258 9.27 -21.77 11.84
C ALA A 258 7.81 -22.11 12.20
N SER A 259 7.03 -22.44 11.16
CA SER A 259 5.89 -23.36 11.16
C SER A 259 4.75 -23.18 12.17
N ALA A 260 3.64 -22.59 11.70
CA ALA A 260 2.30 -23.09 11.98
C ALA A 260 1.44 -22.90 10.71
N ALA A 261 1.21 -23.99 10.00
CA ALA A 261 0.30 -24.07 8.87
C ALA A 261 -0.97 -24.78 9.35
N ASP A 262 -2.10 -24.09 9.25
CA ASP A 262 -3.42 -24.68 8.97
C ASP A 262 -4.46 -23.57 8.84
N THR A 263 -4.71 -23.09 7.63
CA THR A 263 -6.08 -22.83 7.15
C THR A 263 -6.12 -22.72 5.63
N ALA A 264 -7.21 -23.22 5.07
CA ALA A 264 -7.39 -23.57 3.67
C ALA A 264 -7.33 -22.39 2.70
N ALA A 265 -6.71 -22.64 1.54
CA ALA A 265 -6.79 -21.79 0.37
C ALA A 265 -8.25 -21.70 -0.14
N SER A 266 -8.75 -20.47 -0.29
CA SER A 266 -9.91 -20.17 -1.14
C SER A 266 -9.46 -19.39 -2.38
N PRO A 267 -9.92 -19.73 -3.58
CA PRO A 267 -9.66 -18.97 -4.79
C PRO A 267 -10.74 -17.89 -4.93
N ALA A 268 -10.54 -16.74 -4.28
CA ALA A 268 -11.31 -15.53 -4.52
C ALA A 268 -10.50 -14.34 -4.01
N GLY A 269 -10.27 -13.33 -4.85
CA GLY A 269 -9.51 -12.13 -4.52
C GLY A 269 -10.02 -11.49 -3.22
N THR A 270 -9.08 -11.14 -2.35
CA THR A 270 -9.39 -10.56 -1.04
C THR A 270 -9.66 -9.06 -1.17
N THR A 271 -10.30 -8.46 -0.18
CA THR A 271 -10.67 -7.03 -0.15
C THR A 271 -9.47 -6.08 -0.16
N ALA A 272 -8.29 -6.57 0.25
CA ALA A 272 -7.02 -5.86 0.11
C ALA A 272 -6.57 -5.76 -1.36
N ASP A 273 -6.86 -6.78 -2.18
CA ASP A 273 -6.60 -6.75 -3.61
C ASP A 273 -7.49 -5.70 -4.27
N THR A 274 -8.76 -5.57 -3.91
CA THR A 274 -9.67 -4.60 -4.56
C THR A 274 -9.40 -3.14 -4.20
N ALA A 275 -8.96 -2.81 -2.99
CA ALA A 275 -8.63 -1.41 -2.62
C ALA A 275 -7.25 -0.97 -3.13
N ALA A 276 -6.24 -1.85 -3.09
CA ALA A 276 -4.93 -1.59 -3.67
C ALA A 276 -4.99 -1.59 -5.21
N MET A 277 -5.73 -2.54 -5.80
CA MET A 277 -6.02 -2.53 -7.25
C MET A 277 -6.92 -1.37 -7.64
N ALA A 278 -7.82 -0.84 -6.79
CA ALA A 278 -8.58 0.36 -7.13
C ALA A 278 -7.70 1.62 -7.17
N ALA A 279 -6.69 1.71 -6.29
CA ALA A 279 -5.73 2.81 -6.33
C ALA A 279 -4.74 2.69 -7.50
N ASP A 280 -4.28 1.48 -7.82
CA ASP A 280 -3.44 1.23 -9.01
C ASP A 280 -4.24 1.33 -10.32
N ALA A 281 -5.47 0.80 -10.38
CA ALA A 281 -6.34 0.93 -11.55
C ALA A 281 -6.86 2.37 -11.74
N ALA A 282 -7.05 3.15 -10.67
CA ALA A 282 -7.35 4.59 -10.81
C ALA A 282 -6.12 5.36 -11.30
N ALA A 283 -4.91 4.95 -10.89
CA ALA A 283 -3.67 5.52 -11.41
C ALA A 283 -3.37 5.08 -12.86
N GLU A 284 -3.81 3.90 -13.27
CA GLU A 284 -3.68 3.36 -14.63
C GLU A 284 -4.74 3.97 -15.57
N ALA A 285 -6.01 4.04 -15.15
CA ALA A 285 -7.07 4.72 -15.90
C ALA A 285 -6.81 6.23 -16.08
N ALA A 286 -6.15 6.89 -15.12
CA ALA A 286 -5.70 8.28 -15.25
C ALA A 286 -4.55 8.43 -16.27
N ARG A 287 -3.70 7.41 -16.46
CA ARG A 287 -2.66 7.39 -17.49
C ARG A 287 -3.24 7.14 -18.88
N ASP A 288 -4.20 6.23 -19.00
CA ASP A 288 -4.87 5.92 -20.27
C ASP A 288 -5.70 7.12 -20.77
N ALA A 289 -6.44 7.77 -19.89
CA ALA A 289 -7.20 8.98 -20.24
C ALA A 289 -6.30 10.16 -20.67
N ALA A 290 -5.08 10.25 -20.11
CA ALA A 290 -4.09 11.26 -20.51
C ALA A 290 -3.41 10.90 -21.86
N ALA A 291 -3.23 9.62 -22.15
CA ALA A 291 -2.69 9.13 -23.42
C ALA A 291 -3.69 9.35 -24.58
N ASP A 292 -4.97 9.11 -24.35
CA ASP A 292 -6.03 9.34 -25.35
C ASP A 292 -6.26 10.84 -25.64
N ALA A 293 -6.15 11.70 -24.62
CA ALA A 293 -6.21 13.15 -24.79
C ALA A 293 -5.03 13.67 -25.64
N ALA A 294 -3.82 13.14 -25.43
CA ALA A 294 -2.64 13.50 -26.22
C ALA A 294 -2.68 12.96 -27.66
N ALA A 295 -3.36 11.84 -27.90
CA ALA A 295 -3.55 11.27 -29.24
C ALA A 295 -4.62 12.03 -30.06
N GLY A 296 -5.61 12.64 -29.40
CA GLY A 296 -6.70 13.39 -30.05
C GLY A 296 -6.34 14.81 -30.51
N GLU A 297 -5.20 15.36 -30.07
CA GLU A 297 -4.73 16.71 -30.44
C GLU A 297 -3.75 16.71 -31.64
N GLY A 298 -3.43 15.53 -32.18
CA GLY A 298 -2.55 15.37 -33.34
C GLY A 298 -3.25 15.32 -34.71
N ASP A 299 -4.58 15.40 -34.76
CA ASP A 299 -5.36 15.24 -36.00
C ASP A 299 -6.34 16.41 -36.27
N ARG A 300 -5.94 17.64 -35.89
CA ARG A 300 -6.58 18.89 -36.31
C ARG A 300 -5.58 19.92 -36.82
#